data_AF-A0A1V2P5L2-F1
#
_entry.id   AF-A0A1V2P5L2-F1
#
_cell.length_a   1.000
_cell.length_b   1.000
_cell.length_c   1.000
_cell.angle_alpha   90.00
_cell.angle_beta   90.00
_cell.angle_gamma   90.00
#
_symmetry.space_group_name_H-M   'P 1'
#
loop_
_entity.id
_entity.type
_entity.pdbx_description
1 polymer ?
#
loop_
_entity_poly.entity_id
_entity_poly.type
_entity_poly.pdbx_seq_one_letter_code
_entity_poly.pdbx_strand_id
1 'polypeptide(L)'
;MRTFDLVIVGTGSGNSILDQRFGDWNVAIVEKGVFGGTCLNVGCIPTKMFVHTADLAATPAASARLGVDSTLDGVRWGDIRDRIFGRIDPIASGGREYRVSHADNANVTVFEGTGRFTAPKVLEVTLPDGTSETITAPKFVLAAGGRAVVPDVPGLADVGYETSDTIMRLDKLPEKLTILGSGFVAAEFAHVFSSYGVDVTVVARSGALLRREDDEISERFTELASARWDVRLDRKSVRAERAGDVVRLHLEGPSGAETVESDVLLVAVGRTPNSDILDTTAGGIATVPTGHVVVDDHQQTTVDGVYALGDISSPYELKHVANHEARVVQHNLLHPEDRKASDHRFVPHAVFTSPQIASVGLTEREAAASHQRYVVAVQNYSDIAYGWAMEDTTGFVKLLADPVTGQLLGAHIMGPQAASVIQPLIQAMSFGLPAHEMARGQYWIHPGMPEVVENALLKLELE
;
A
#
# COMPACT_ATOMS: atom_id res chain seq x y z
N MET A 1 -3.42 6.08 37.71
CA MET A 1 -3.61 6.53 36.32
C MET A 1 -2.64 7.67 36.07
N ARG A 2 -1.74 7.54 35.08
CA ARG A 2 -0.76 8.59 34.74
C ARG A 2 -1.38 9.54 33.71
N THR A 3 -1.10 10.83 33.85
CA THR A 3 -1.64 11.88 32.97
C THR A 3 -0.54 12.48 32.11
N PHE A 4 -0.85 12.63 30.83
CA PHE A 4 0.00 13.23 29.80
C PHE A 4 -0.76 14.38 29.12
N ASP A 5 -0.06 15.24 28.39
CA ASP A 5 -0.68 16.26 27.53
C ASP A 5 -1.13 15.67 26.20
N LEU A 6 -0.42 14.64 25.73
CA LEU A 6 -0.68 13.93 24.47
C LEU A 6 -0.32 12.45 24.61
N VAL A 7 -1.19 11.58 24.08
CA VAL A 7 -0.90 10.16 23.86
C VAL A 7 -0.92 9.87 22.36
N ILE A 8 0.16 9.32 21.82
CA ILE A 8 0.25 8.84 20.43
C ILE A 8 0.26 7.31 20.45
N VAL A 9 -0.67 6.69 19.72
CA VAL A 9 -0.76 5.23 19.63
C VAL A 9 -0.31 4.79 18.24
N GLY A 10 0.84 4.12 18.16
CA GLY A 10 1.47 3.64 16.94
C GLY A 10 2.62 4.52 16.44
N THR A 11 3.73 3.87 16.08
CA THR A 11 5.00 4.49 15.66
C THR A 11 5.28 4.39 14.18
N GLY A 12 4.25 4.13 13.37
CA GLY A 12 4.29 4.33 11.92
C GLY A 12 4.43 5.82 11.58
N SER A 13 3.46 6.38 10.85
CA SER A 13 3.42 7.83 10.63
C SER A 13 3.18 8.64 11.92
N GLY A 14 2.62 8.02 12.97
CA GLY A 14 2.47 8.68 14.28
C GLY A 14 3.80 9.13 14.89
N ASN A 15 4.90 8.42 14.61
CA ASN A 15 6.22 8.77 15.15
C ASN A 15 6.76 10.11 14.59
N SER A 16 6.24 10.62 13.46
CA SER A 16 6.66 11.91 12.90
C SER A 16 5.90 13.11 13.46
N ILE A 17 4.91 12.91 14.34
CA ILE A 17 4.15 14.01 14.97
C ILE A 17 5.04 14.83 15.89
N LEU A 18 5.94 14.19 16.64
CA LEU A 18 6.76 14.91 17.62
C LEU A 18 8.02 15.50 16.99
N ASP A 19 8.18 16.80 17.19
CA ASP A 19 9.41 17.57 17.01
C ASP A 19 9.62 18.55 18.18
N GLN A 20 10.61 19.42 18.08
CA GLN A 20 11.02 20.35 19.14
C GLN A 20 9.88 21.26 19.65
N ARG A 21 8.84 21.52 18.84
CA ARG A 21 7.70 22.36 19.23
C ARG A 21 6.82 21.71 20.29
N PHE A 22 6.97 20.41 20.52
CA PHE A 22 6.30 19.66 21.60
C PHE A 22 7.17 19.55 22.86
N GLY A 23 8.31 20.24 22.95
CA GLY A 23 9.27 20.10 24.06
C GLY A 23 8.70 20.40 25.44
N ASP A 24 7.68 21.26 25.52
CA ASP A 24 6.99 21.62 26.77
C ASP A 24 5.82 20.68 27.12
N TRP A 25 5.53 19.68 26.29
CA TRP A 25 4.43 18.74 26.50
C TRP A 25 4.93 17.46 27.14
N ASN A 26 4.24 16.94 28.16
CA ASN A 26 4.48 15.58 28.65
C ASN A 26 3.76 14.58 27.73
N VAL A 27 4.51 13.80 26.96
CA VAL A 27 3.95 12.94 25.90
C VAL A 27 4.11 11.46 26.23
N ALA A 28 3.09 10.67 25.95
CA ALA A 28 3.18 9.21 25.89
C ALA A 28 3.15 8.72 24.43
N ILE A 29 4.03 7.77 24.10
CA ILE A 29 3.93 6.96 22.88
C ILE A 29 3.61 5.53 23.29
N VAL A 30 2.65 4.89 22.63
CA VAL A 30 2.30 3.48 22.82
C VAL A 30 2.58 2.72 21.52
N GLU A 31 3.46 1.72 21.57
CA GLU A 31 3.81 0.88 20.42
C GLU A 31 3.77 -0.59 20.80
N LYS A 32 2.99 -1.40 20.07
CA LYS A 32 2.84 -2.83 20.36
C LYS A 32 3.89 -3.71 19.67
N GLY A 33 4.49 -3.22 18.60
CA GLY A 33 5.37 -3.97 17.71
C GLY A 33 6.70 -3.27 17.48
N VAL A 34 7.25 -3.45 16.28
CA VAL A 34 8.55 -2.87 15.91
C VAL A 34 8.37 -1.41 15.50
N PHE A 35 9.25 -0.55 16.01
CA PHE A 35 9.25 0.88 15.70
C PHE A 35 9.30 1.14 14.18
N GLY A 36 8.55 2.14 13.73
CA GLY A 36 8.39 2.47 12.30
C GLY A 36 7.19 1.79 11.63
N GLY A 37 6.52 0.87 12.32
CA GLY A 37 5.26 0.24 11.89
C GLY A 37 5.40 -0.58 10.60
N THR A 38 4.26 -0.83 9.94
CA THR A 38 4.17 -1.73 8.78
C THR A 38 5.09 -1.33 7.63
N CYS A 39 5.06 -0.06 7.22
CA CYS A 39 5.72 0.42 6.00
C CYS A 39 7.23 0.15 6.00
N LEU A 40 7.91 0.41 7.12
CA LEU A 40 9.34 0.21 7.26
C LEU A 40 9.70 -1.26 7.40
N ASN A 41 8.96 -1.99 8.26
CA ASN A 41 9.41 -3.30 8.75
C ASN A 41 8.92 -4.47 7.89
N VAL A 42 7.71 -4.38 7.35
CA VAL A 42 7.00 -5.54 6.79
C VAL A 42 6.09 -5.18 5.60
N GLY A 43 6.34 -4.04 4.95
CA GLY A 43 5.50 -3.53 3.87
C GLY A 43 6.31 -2.81 2.80
N CYS A 44 5.96 -1.55 2.53
CA CYS A 44 6.42 -0.82 1.35
C CYS A 44 7.95 -0.84 1.13
N ILE A 45 8.75 -0.60 2.17
CA ILE A 45 10.22 -0.51 2.00
C ILE A 45 10.82 -1.86 1.62
N PRO A 46 10.68 -2.94 2.42
CA PRO A 46 11.28 -4.23 2.08
C PRO A 46 10.71 -4.77 0.76
N THR A 47 9.39 -4.68 0.51
CA THR A 47 8.80 -5.17 -0.73
C THR A 47 9.43 -4.50 -1.95
N LYS A 48 9.71 -3.19 -1.92
CA LYS A 48 10.28 -2.46 -3.05
C LYS A 48 11.75 -2.81 -3.27
N MET A 49 12.48 -3.16 -2.21
CA MET A 49 13.84 -3.70 -2.33
C MET A 49 13.86 -5.11 -2.94
N PHE A 50 12.84 -5.93 -2.66
CA PHE A 50 12.64 -7.22 -3.34
C PHE A 50 12.22 -7.01 -4.80
N VAL A 51 11.23 -6.16 -5.09
CA VAL A 51 10.79 -5.89 -6.48
C VAL A 51 11.97 -5.45 -7.35
N HIS A 52 12.81 -4.54 -6.87
CA HIS A 52 13.98 -4.12 -7.65
C HIS A 52 14.91 -5.28 -8.01
N THR A 53 15.07 -6.24 -7.10
CA THR A 53 15.91 -7.42 -7.36
C THR A 53 15.19 -8.41 -8.30
N ALA A 54 13.86 -8.49 -8.22
CA ALA A 54 13.02 -9.27 -9.13
C ALA A 54 13.06 -8.72 -10.57
N ASP A 55 13.03 -7.40 -10.74
CA ASP A 55 13.18 -6.74 -12.04
C ASP A 55 14.52 -7.08 -12.69
N LEU A 56 15.60 -7.13 -11.90
CA LEU A 56 16.91 -7.57 -12.37
C LEU A 56 16.92 -9.06 -12.74
N ALA A 57 16.31 -9.93 -11.92
CA ALA A 57 16.23 -11.36 -12.21
C ALA A 57 15.42 -11.66 -13.49
N ALA A 58 14.43 -10.83 -13.82
CA ALA A 58 13.65 -10.92 -15.05
C ALA A 58 14.38 -10.41 -16.31
N THR A 59 15.57 -9.81 -16.18
CA THR A 59 16.31 -9.19 -17.30
C THR A 59 16.59 -10.14 -18.46
N PRO A 60 17.00 -11.42 -18.28
CA PRO A 60 17.27 -12.33 -19.40
C PRO A 60 16.10 -12.50 -20.39
N ALA A 61 14.87 -12.57 -19.87
CA ALA A 61 13.67 -12.67 -20.72
C ALA A 61 13.42 -11.38 -21.52
N ALA A 62 13.73 -10.22 -20.94
CA ALA A 62 13.59 -8.92 -21.60
C ALA A 62 14.73 -8.65 -22.61
N SER A 63 15.98 -8.97 -22.25
CA SER A 63 17.16 -8.67 -23.06
C SER A 63 17.23 -9.48 -24.36
N ALA A 64 16.78 -10.74 -24.32
CA ALA A 64 16.75 -11.62 -25.50
C ALA A 64 15.90 -11.03 -26.64
N ARG A 65 14.79 -10.34 -26.30
CA ARG A 65 13.94 -9.65 -27.29
C ARG A 65 14.65 -8.50 -28.01
N LEU A 66 15.67 -7.93 -27.38
CA LEU A 66 16.49 -6.85 -27.92
C LEU A 66 17.79 -7.37 -28.56
N GLY A 67 17.94 -8.69 -28.71
CA GLY A 67 19.14 -9.31 -29.28
C GLY A 67 20.34 -9.33 -28.33
N VAL A 68 20.11 -9.24 -27.02
CA VAL A 68 21.16 -9.34 -25.99
C VAL A 68 21.02 -10.65 -25.21
N ASP A 69 21.95 -11.57 -25.45
CA ASP A 69 22.02 -12.82 -24.71
C ASP A 69 22.39 -12.57 -23.24
N SER A 70 21.63 -13.16 -22.33
CA SER A 70 21.87 -13.12 -20.89
C SER A 70 21.27 -14.36 -20.24
N THR A 71 21.87 -14.85 -19.17
CA THR A 71 21.39 -16.00 -18.38
C THR A 71 21.24 -15.61 -16.92
N LEU A 72 20.22 -16.16 -16.25
CA LEU A 72 20.10 -16.11 -14.80
C LEU A 72 20.62 -17.44 -14.24
N ASP A 73 21.82 -17.42 -13.64
CA ASP A 73 22.43 -18.64 -13.10
C ASP A 73 21.82 -19.06 -11.74
N GLY A 74 21.19 -18.13 -11.03
CA GLY A 74 20.47 -18.41 -9.79
C GLY A 74 20.21 -17.17 -8.94
N VAL A 75 19.28 -17.31 -8.00
CA VAL A 75 18.90 -16.25 -7.05
C VAL A 75 19.37 -16.62 -5.64
N ARG A 76 20.24 -15.79 -5.05
CA ARG A 76 20.75 -15.98 -3.69
C ARG A 76 19.78 -15.35 -2.68
N TRP A 77 18.68 -16.05 -2.40
CA TRP A 77 17.60 -15.58 -1.51
C TRP A 77 18.10 -15.07 -0.15
N GLY A 78 18.96 -15.85 0.52
CA GLY A 78 19.55 -15.47 1.82
C GLY A 78 20.25 -14.12 1.77
N ASP A 79 21.14 -13.91 0.78
CA ASP A 79 21.84 -12.64 0.61
C ASP A 79 20.89 -11.46 0.36
N ILE A 80 19.81 -11.67 -0.40
CA ILE A 80 18.82 -10.63 -0.69
C ILE A 80 18.08 -10.26 0.58
N ARG A 81 17.53 -11.26 1.28
CA ARG A 81 16.82 -11.10 2.55
C ARG A 81 17.70 -10.41 3.59
N ASP A 82 18.91 -10.91 3.80
CA ASP A 82 19.81 -10.43 4.85
C ASP A 82 20.35 -9.03 4.54
N ARG A 83 20.57 -8.69 3.27
CA ARG A 83 20.88 -7.30 2.86
C ARG A 83 19.73 -6.33 3.16
N ILE A 84 18.49 -6.76 2.93
CA ILE A 84 17.30 -5.93 3.15
C ILE A 84 17.08 -5.72 4.65
N PHE A 85 16.98 -6.81 5.42
CA PHE A 85 16.66 -6.71 6.85
C PHE A 85 17.86 -6.30 7.70
N GLY A 86 19.08 -6.62 7.29
CA GLY A 86 20.30 -6.05 7.88
C GLY A 86 20.40 -4.53 7.74
N ARG A 87 19.65 -3.92 6.80
CA ARG A 87 19.50 -2.45 6.71
C ARG A 87 18.31 -1.93 7.50
N ILE A 88 17.16 -2.60 7.45
CA ILE A 88 15.90 -2.14 8.05
C ILE A 88 15.91 -2.28 9.58
N ASP A 89 16.36 -3.43 10.10
CA ASP A 89 16.27 -3.74 11.53
C ASP A 89 17.09 -2.76 12.40
N PRO A 90 18.30 -2.31 11.99
CA PRO A 90 19.01 -1.24 12.69
C PRO A 90 18.31 0.12 12.65
N ILE A 91 17.60 0.46 11.57
CA ILE A 91 16.85 1.72 11.47
C ILE A 91 15.68 1.72 12.45
N ALA A 92 14.94 0.61 12.54
CA ALA A 92 13.87 0.45 13.50
C ALA A 92 14.39 0.52 14.95
N SER A 93 15.48 -0.19 15.24
CA SER A 93 16.13 -0.19 16.56
C SER A 93 16.63 1.20 16.94
N GLY A 94 17.30 1.91 16.03
CA GLY A 94 17.76 3.29 16.25
C GLY A 94 16.61 4.27 16.44
N GLY A 95 15.49 4.11 15.71
CA GLY A 95 14.28 4.92 15.89
C GLY A 95 13.65 4.73 17.27
N ARG A 96 13.65 3.50 17.79
CA ARG A 96 13.26 3.18 19.17
C ARG A 96 14.21 3.82 20.18
N GLU A 97 15.51 3.58 20.06
CA GLU A 97 16.53 4.11 20.96
C GLU A 97 16.49 5.64 21.03
N TYR A 98 16.30 6.31 19.88
CA TYR A 98 16.12 7.76 19.83
C TYR A 98 14.97 8.21 20.72
N ARG A 99 13.76 7.62 20.57
CA ARG A 99 12.59 8.02 21.36
C ARG A 99 12.68 7.66 22.84
N VAL A 100 13.34 6.56 23.17
CA VAL A 100 13.44 6.06 24.56
C VAL A 100 14.53 6.76 25.35
N SER A 101 15.67 7.07 24.74
CA SER A 101 16.90 7.39 25.48
C SER A 101 17.60 8.69 25.08
N HIS A 102 17.26 9.28 23.93
CA HIS A 102 17.92 10.50 23.48
C HIS A 102 17.44 11.72 24.30
N ALA A 103 18.35 12.65 24.60
CA ALA A 103 18.06 13.83 25.43
C ALA A 103 16.94 14.72 24.86
N ASP A 104 16.80 14.76 23.53
CA ASP A 104 15.74 15.50 22.82
C ASP A 104 14.33 14.96 23.13
N ASN A 105 14.21 13.79 23.75
CA ASN A 105 12.94 13.14 24.09
C ASN A 105 12.74 13.02 25.62
N ALA A 106 13.40 13.87 26.43
CA ALA A 106 13.28 13.83 27.89
C ALA A 106 11.84 14.01 28.41
N ASN A 107 10.96 14.63 27.62
CA ASN A 107 9.53 14.83 27.89
C ASN A 107 8.63 13.70 27.34
N VAL A 108 9.20 12.64 26.78
CA VAL A 108 8.47 11.53 26.15
C VAL A 108 8.62 10.25 26.99
N THR A 109 7.51 9.62 27.33
CA THR A 109 7.47 8.24 27.86
C THR A 109 7.04 7.29 26.75
N VAL A 110 7.85 6.27 26.47
CA VAL A 110 7.48 5.18 25.55
C VAL A 110 6.95 3.99 26.35
N PHE A 111 5.76 3.53 25.99
CA PHE A 111 5.18 2.27 26.43
C PHE A 111 5.25 1.28 25.27
N GLU A 112 6.07 0.25 25.43
CA GLU A 112 6.11 -0.87 24.50
C GLU A 112 5.05 -1.88 24.91
N GLY A 113 3.86 -1.78 24.35
CA GLY A 113 2.70 -2.53 24.80
C GLY A 113 1.48 -2.31 23.92
N THR A 114 0.43 -3.08 24.19
CA THR A 114 -0.84 -2.97 23.48
C THR A 114 -1.79 -2.07 24.23
N GLY A 115 -2.17 -0.94 23.61
CA GLY A 115 -3.18 -0.04 24.15
C GLY A 115 -4.60 -0.52 23.85
N ARG A 116 -5.50 -0.41 24.82
CA ARG A 116 -6.94 -0.62 24.68
C ARG A 116 -7.71 0.43 25.47
N PHE A 117 -8.69 1.08 24.86
CA PHE A 117 -9.55 2.03 25.55
C PHE A 117 -10.47 1.28 26.52
N THR A 118 -10.63 1.84 27.72
CA THR A 118 -11.55 1.31 28.74
C THR A 118 -12.67 2.31 29.08
N ALA A 119 -12.47 3.57 28.69
CA ALA A 119 -13.42 4.67 28.77
C ALA A 119 -12.94 5.81 27.83
N PRO A 120 -13.76 6.85 27.57
CA PRO A 120 -13.31 8.01 26.81
C PRO A 120 -12.01 8.61 27.37
N LYS A 121 -10.98 8.70 26.51
CA LYS A 121 -9.64 9.22 26.85
C LYS A 121 -8.92 8.47 27.98
N VAL A 122 -9.29 7.22 28.26
CA VAL A 122 -8.59 6.34 29.21
C VAL A 122 -8.10 5.10 28.46
N LEU A 123 -6.78 4.94 28.41
CA LEU A 123 -6.12 3.85 27.70
C LEU A 123 -5.40 2.95 28.72
N GLU A 124 -5.75 1.67 28.73
CA GLU A 124 -4.96 0.65 29.41
C GLU A 124 -3.89 0.13 28.43
N VAL A 125 -2.63 0.09 28.87
CA VAL A 125 -1.52 -0.44 28.09
C VAL A 125 -1.01 -1.71 28.74
N THR A 126 -1.22 -2.84 28.07
CA THR A 126 -0.69 -4.13 28.51
C THR A 126 0.75 -4.28 28.01
N LEU A 127 1.68 -4.47 28.95
CA LEU A 127 3.11 -4.63 28.70
C LEU A 127 3.48 -6.11 28.42
N PRO A 128 4.66 -6.39 27.83
CA PRO A 128 5.10 -7.74 27.49
C PRO A 128 5.20 -8.70 28.68
N ASP A 129 5.39 -8.18 29.89
CA ASP A 129 5.42 -8.97 31.13
C ASP A 129 4.02 -9.32 31.68
N GLY A 130 2.96 -8.91 30.97
CA GLY A 130 1.57 -9.13 31.35
C GLY A 130 1.01 -8.12 32.36
N THR A 131 1.82 -7.17 32.83
CA THR A 131 1.32 -6.05 33.64
C THR A 131 0.58 -5.03 32.78
N SER A 132 -0.25 -4.18 33.41
CA SER A 132 -0.93 -3.10 32.71
C SER A 132 -0.71 -1.76 33.39
N GLU A 133 -0.60 -0.70 32.57
CA GLU A 133 -0.60 0.68 33.03
C GLU A 133 -1.79 1.45 32.44
N THR A 134 -2.55 2.14 33.28
CA THR A 134 -3.62 3.02 32.82
C THR A 134 -3.12 4.45 32.66
N ILE A 135 -3.26 5.00 31.45
CA ILE A 135 -2.86 6.35 31.07
C ILE A 135 -4.04 7.18 30.53
N THR A 136 -3.93 8.50 30.62
CA THR A 136 -4.93 9.44 30.08
C THR A 136 -4.25 10.71 29.57
N ALA A 137 -4.92 11.42 28.67
CA ALA A 137 -4.51 12.72 28.17
C ALA A 137 -5.72 13.52 27.66
N PRO A 138 -5.64 14.87 27.63
CA PRO A 138 -6.65 15.67 26.95
C PRO A 138 -6.61 15.45 25.43
N LYS A 139 -5.45 15.09 24.86
CA LYS A 139 -5.26 14.86 23.43
C LYS A 139 -4.75 13.46 23.12
N PHE A 140 -5.26 12.87 22.05
CA PHE A 140 -4.81 11.57 21.53
C PHE A 140 -4.57 11.64 20.03
N VAL A 141 -3.59 10.89 19.53
CA VAL A 141 -3.41 10.61 18.10
C VAL A 141 -3.41 9.11 17.89
N LEU A 142 -4.41 8.61 17.17
CA LEU A 142 -4.54 7.21 16.79
C LEU A 142 -3.85 7.00 15.44
N ALA A 143 -2.66 6.40 15.47
CA ALA A 143 -1.86 6.05 14.30
C ALA A 143 -1.52 4.54 14.30
N ALA A 144 -2.44 3.71 14.80
CA ALA A 144 -2.22 2.28 15.03
C ALA A 144 -2.32 1.43 13.74
N GLY A 145 -2.57 2.05 12.59
CA GLY A 145 -2.60 1.41 11.28
C GLY A 145 -3.59 0.27 11.14
N GLY A 146 -3.30 -0.66 10.23
CA GLY A 146 -4.07 -1.89 10.01
C GLY A 146 -3.21 -3.15 10.00
N ARG A 147 -3.84 -4.31 9.80
CA ARG A 147 -3.21 -5.63 9.74
C ARG A 147 -3.79 -6.46 8.60
N ALA A 148 -3.05 -7.49 8.16
CA ALA A 148 -3.55 -8.42 7.15
C ALA A 148 -4.82 -9.15 7.63
N VAL A 149 -5.77 -9.34 6.72
CA VAL A 149 -6.97 -10.14 6.97
C VAL A 149 -6.68 -11.60 6.65
N VAL A 150 -7.05 -12.49 7.55
CA VAL A 150 -7.04 -13.93 7.33
C VAL A 150 -8.50 -14.37 7.15
N PRO A 151 -8.88 -14.93 5.99
CA PRO A 151 -10.25 -15.32 5.75
C PRO A 151 -10.62 -16.54 6.59
N ASP A 152 -11.89 -16.63 6.97
CA ASP A 152 -12.43 -17.80 7.67
C ASP A 152 -12.60 -18.97 6.69
N VAL A 153 -11.51 -19.70 6.48
CA VAL A 153 -11.45 -20.93 5.66
C VAL A 153 -11.09 -22.09 6.59
N PRO A 154 -11.90 -23.15 6.67
CA PRO A 154 -11.62 -24.31 7.51
C PRO A 154 -10.20 -24.86 7.34
N GLY A 155 -9.48 -25.01 8.46
CA GLY A 155 -8.10 -25.52 8.51
C GLY A 155 -7.02 -24.52 8.11
N LEU A 156 -7.36 -23.34 7.58
CA LEU A 156 -6.35 -22.34 7.17
C LEU A 156 -5.48 -21.89 8.32
N ALA A 157 -6.04 -21.69 9.52
CA ALA A 157 -5.28 -21.32 10.72
C ALA A 157 -4.13 -22.29 11.04
N ASP A 158 -4.28 -23.57 10.68
CA ASP A 158 -3.41 -24.66 11.10
C ASP A 158 -2.36 -25.04 10.04
N VAL A 159 -2.43 -24.48 8.83
CA VAL A 159 -1.49 -24.84 7.74
C VAL A 159 -0.18 -24.05 7.77
N GLY A 160 0.02 -23.12 8.72
CA GLY A 160 1.20 -22.26 8.77
C GLY A 160 1.31 -21.40 7.51
N TYR A 161 0.27 -20.63 7.20
CA TYR A 161 0.30 -19.65 6.11
C TYR A 161 1.22 -18.48 6.43
N GLU A 162 1.65 -17.81 5.38
CA GLU A 162 2.33 -16.53 5.44
C GLU A 162 1.35 -15.39 5.15
N THR A 163 1.64 -14.20 5.66
CA THR A 163 1.00 -12.96 5.22
C THR A 163 2.05 -12.04 4.60
N SER A 164 1.67 -10.83 4.18
CA SER A 164 2.63 -9.78 3.83
C SER A 164 3.67 -9.56 4.93
N ASP A 165 3.30 -9.84 6.18
CA ASP A 165 4.11 -9.49 7.33
C ASP A 165 5.29 -10.48 7.53
N THR A 166 5.16 -11.70 7.01
CA THR A 166 6.05 -12.82 7.31
C THR A 166 6.76 -13.38 6.07
N ILE A 167 6.12 -13.34 4.90
CA ILE A 167 6.61 -13.96 3.65
C ILE A 167 8.00 -13.49 3.20
N MET A 168 8.38 -12.25 3.50
CA MET A 168 9.67 -11.69 3.09
C MET A 168 10.85 -12.24 3.92
N ARG A 169 10.57 -12.86 5.07
CA ARG A 169 11.59 -13.36 6.01
C ARG A 169 11.74 -14.87 5.97
N LEU A 170 11.16 -15.57 4.99
CA LEU A 170 11.33 -17.01 4.82
C LEU A 170 12.82 -17.43 4.87
N ASP A 171 13.08 -18.61 5.44
CA ASP A 171 14.44 -19.13 5.54
C ASP A 171 15.05 -19.54 4.20
N LYS A 172 14.21 -20.06 3.32
CA LYS A 172 14.56 -20.47 1.97
C LYS A 172 13.48 -20.03 0.99
N LEU A 173 13.89 -19.82 -0.26
CA LEU A 173 12.95 -19.64 -1.35
C LEU A 173 12.15 -20.95 -1.55
N PRO A 174 10.81 -20.92 -1.60
CA PRO A 174 10.01 -22.11 -1.88
C PRO A 174 10.14 -22.51 -3.36
N GLU A 175 9.83 -23.77 -3.69
CA GLU A 175 9.69 -24.19 -5.08
C GLU A 175 8.31 -23.79 -5.62
N LYS A 176 7.26 -23.93 -4.79
CA LYS A 176 5.87 -23.61 -5.13
C LYS A 176 5.23 -22.67 -4.12
N LEU A 177 4.58 -21.61 -4.62
CA LEU A 177 3.87 -20.63 -3.82
C LEU A 177 2.43 -20.47 -4.31
N THR A 178 1.46 -20.75 -3.43
CA THR A 178 0.06 -20.33 -3.66
C THR A 178 -0.18 -18.97 -3.03
N ILE A 179 -0.74 -18.03 -3.77
CA ILE A 179 -1.15 -16.71 -3.28
C ILE A 179 -2.67 -16.64 -3.29
N LEU A 180 -3.29 -16.54 -2.11
CA LEU A 180 -4.72 -16.30 -1.94
C LEU A 180 -5.00 -14.81 -1.89
N GLY A 181 -5.50 -14.24 -2.99
CA GLY A 181 -5.77 -12.82 -3.14
C GLY A 181 -5.47 -12.30 -4.55
N SER A 182 -6.02 -11.14 -4.89
CA SER A 182 -5.92 -10.56 -6.23
C SER A 182 -5.64 -9.04 -6.25
N GLY A 183 -5.29 -8.47 -5.09
CA GLY A 183 -4.96 -7.05 -4.95
C GLY A 183 -3.48 -6.74 -5.13
N PHE A 184 -3.07 -5.51 -4.79
CA PHE A 184 -1.71 -5.00 -4.99
C PHE A 184 -0.63 -5.90 -4.38
N VAL A 185 -0.84 -6.30 -3.12
CA VAL A 185 0.09 -7.18 -2.40
C VAL A 185 0.26 -8.52 -3.12
N ALA A 186 -0.83 -9.11 -3.62
CA ALA A 186 -0.78 -10.38 -4.34
C ALA A 186 -0.02 -10.24 -5.66
N ALA A 187 -0.29 -9.17 -6.44
CA ALA A 187 0.39 -8.92 -7.71
C ALA A 187 1.90 -8.65 -7.54
N GLU A 188 2.29 -7.85 -6.53
CA GLU A 188 3.70 -7.57 -6.25
C GLU A 188 4.45 -8.83 -5.81
N PHE A 189 3.89 -9.64 -4.91
CA PHE A 189 4.55 -10.87 -4.50
C PHE A 189 4.54 -11.94 -5.58
N ALA A 190 3.51 -12.03 -6.43
CA ALA A 190 3.53 -12.90 -7.59
C ALA A 190 4.70 -12.54 -8.53
N HIS A 191 4.89 -11.25 -8.81
CA HIS A 191 6.05 -10.76 -9.58
C HIS A 191 7.39 -11.12 -8.91
N VAL A 192 7.54 -10.80 -7.61
CA VAL A 192 8.78 -11.06 -6.86
C VAL A 192 9.17 -12.54 -6.89
N PHE A 193 8.25 -13.43 -6.48
CA PHE A 193 8.57 -14.84 -6.33
C PHE A 193 8.72 -15.54 -7.69
N SER A 194 7.86 -15.25 -8.67
CA SER A 194 7.99 -15.86 -10.01
C SER A 194 9.29 -15.45 -10.70
N SER A 195 9.71 -14.18 -10.55
CA SER A 195 10.98 -13.68 -11.10
C SER A 195 12.20 -14.30 -10.43
N TYR A 196 12.05 -14.90 -9.24
CA TYR A 196 13.09 -15.69 -8.57
C TYR A 196 13.05 -17.18 -8.91
N GLY A 197 12.17 -17.60 -9.82
CA GLY A 197 12.05 -18.98 -10.26
C GLY A 197 11.09 -19.83 -9.43
N VAL A 198 10.22 -19.22 -8.63
CA VAL A 198 9.17 -19.94 -7.90
C VAL A 198 7.97 -20.18 -8.81
N ASP A 199 7.42 -21.38 -8.78
CA ASP A 199 6.15 -21.70 -9.43
C ASP A 199 4.99 -21.05 -8.64
N VAL A 200 4.43 -19.97 -9.18
CA VAL A 200 3.38 -19.17 -8.52
C VAL A 200 2.00 -19.53 -9.06
N THR A 201 1.09 -19.88 -8.15
CA THR A 201 -0.36 -19.95 -8.41
C THR A 201 -1.07 -18.82 -7.69
N VAL A 202 -1.81 -17.97 -8.40
CA VAL A 202 -2.63 -16.89 -7.83
C VAL A 202 -4.10 -17.29 -7.84
N VAL A 203 -4.72 -17.34 -6.67
CA VAL A 203 -6.13 -17.69 -6.49
C VAL A 203 -6.96 -16.44 -6.20
N ALA A 204 -7.89 -16.14 -7.09
CA ALA A 204 -8.79 -15.00 -6.98
C ALA A 204 -10.25 -15.47 -6.95
N ARG A 205 -11.02 -14.91 -6.01
CA ARG A 205 -12.49 -15.10 -5.96
C ARG A 205 -13.25 -14.35 -7.06
N SER A 206 -12.58 -13.46 -7.76
CA SER A 206 -13.14 -12.58 -8.80
C SER A 206 -12.65 -12.99 -10.18
N GLY A 207 -13.40 -12.59 -11.21
CA GLY A 207 -13.07 -12.83 -12.61
C GLY A 207 -11.89 -12.01 -13.17
N ALA A 208 -11.16 -11.26 -12.33
CA ALA A 208 -9.98 -10.50 -12.73
C ALA A 208 -9.04 -10.22 -11.53
N LEU A 209 -7.76 -9.99 -11.84
CA LEU A 209 -6.78 -9.42 -10.92
C LEU A 209 -6.88 -7.89 -10.93
N LEU A 210 -6.52 -7.24 -9.81
CA LEU A 210 -6.50 -5.77 -9.71
C LEU A 210 -7.83 -5.08 -10.08
N ARG A 211 -8.97 -5.75 -9.87
CA ARG A 211 -10.34 -5.28 -10.24
C ARG A 211 -10.77 -3.88 -9.77
N ARG A 212 -10.01 -3.28 -8.83
CA ARG A 212 -10.26 -1.92 -8.32
C ARG A 212 -9.61 -0.85 -9.20
N GLU A 213 -8.65 -1.22 -10.04
CA GLU A 213 -8.11 -0.34 -11.07
C GLU A 213 -9.16 -0.05 -12.16
N ASP A 214 -8.81 0.85 -13.07
CA ASP A 214 -9.53 1.03 -14.32
C ASP A 214 -9.62 -0.31 -15.09
N ASP A 215 -10.76 -0.54 -15.74
CA ASP A 215 -11.06 -1.85 -16.34
C ASP A 215 -10.03 -2.25 -17.40
N GLU A 216 -9.49 -1.29 -18.17
CA GLU A 216 -8.47 -1.57 -19.19
C GLU A 216 -7.13 -2.02 -18.55
N ILE A 217 -6.78 -1.49 -17.37
CA ILE A 217 -5.62 -1.98 -16.60
C ILE A 217 -5.91 -3.39 -16.08
N SER A 218 -7.06 -3.58 -15.44
CA SER A 218 -7.43 -4.85 -14.81
C SER A 218 -7.46 -6.00 -15.82
N GLU A 219 -8.05 -5.78 -16.99
CA GLU A 219 -8.15 -6.77 -18.07
C GLU A 219 -6.77 -7.10 -18.64
N ARG A 220 -6.03 -6.08 -19.09
CA ARG A 220 -4.73 -6.28 -19.74
C ARG A 220 -3.70 -6.86 -18.76
N PHE A 221 -3.70 -6.43 -17.51
CA PHE A 221 -2.84 -7.02 -16.49
C PHE A 221 -3.19 -8.49 -16.22
N THR A 222 -4.49 -8.84 -16.18
CA THR A 222 -4.93 -10.23 -15.96
C THR A 222 -4.46 -11.15 -17.10
N GLU A 223 -4.53 -10.69 -18.35
CA GLU A 223 -4.00 -11.43 -19.51
C GLU A 223 -2.49 -11.66 -19.39
N LEU A 224 -1.72 -10.60 -19.13
CA LEU A 224 -0.26 -10.66 -19.00
C LEU A 224 0.20 -11.49 -17.78
N ALA A 225 -0.57 -11.46 -16.69
CA ALA A 225 -0.32 -12.27 -15.52
C ALA A 225 -0.58 -13.76 -15.80
N SER A 226 -1.68 -14.08 -16.50
CA SER A 226 -2.04 -15.46 -16.85
C SER A 226 -1.07 -16.12 -17.83
N ALA A 227 -0.34 -15.32 -18.63
CA ALA A 227 0.74 -15.81 -19.47
C ALA A 227 2.04 -16.14 -18.69
N ARG A 228 2.15 -15.70 -17.43
CA ARG A 228 3.36 -15.83 -16.60
C ARG A 228 3.18 -16.69 -15.35
N TRP A 229 1.97 -16.71 -14.80
CA TRP A 229 1.63 -17.39 -13.56
C TRP A 229 0.41 -18.28 -13.79
N ASP A 230 0.22 -19.26 -12.90
CA ASP A 230 -1.03 -20.02 -12.88
C ASP A 230 -2.12 -19.20 -12.18
N VAL A 231 -2.99 -18.54 -12.96
CA VAL A 231 -4.03 -17.65 -12.42
C VAL A 231 -5.39 -18.35 -12.39
N ARG A 232 -5.94 -18.51 -11.18
CA ARG A 232 -7.22 -19.19 -10.90
C ARG A 232 -8.28 -18.16 -10.48
N LEU A 233 -9.03 -17.64 -11.45
CA LEU A 233 -10.12 -16.65 -11.28
C LEU A 233 -11.47 -17.28 -10.93
N ASP A 234 -12.36 -16.58 -10.22
CA ASP A 234 -13.66 -17.12 -9.79
C ASP A 234 -13.55 -18.41 -8.94
N ARG A 235 -12.49 -18.53 -8.13
CA ARG A 235 -12.29 -19.66 -7.22
C ARG A 235 -12.61 -19.28 -5.77
N LYS A 236 -13.45 -20.09 -5.14
CA LYS A 236 -13.74 -20.02 -3.70
C LYS A 236 -12.86 -21.01 -2.95
N SER A 237 -12.13 -20.56 -1.94
CA SER A 237 -11.43 -21.45 -1.02
C SER A 237 -12.40 -22.11 -0.06
N VAL A 238 -12.37 -23.45 0.00
CA VAL A 238 -13.32 -24.27 0.77
C VAL A 238 -12.67 -24.83 2.04
N ARG A 239 -11.41 -25.26 1.93
CA ARG A 239 -10.64 -25.86 3.04
C ARG A 239 -9.15 -25.75 2.75
N ALA A 240 -8.34 -25.65 3.78
CA ALA A 240 -6.90 -25.85 3.70
C ALA A 240 -6.49 -27.01 4.62
N GLU A 241 -5.46 -27.75 4.22
CA GLU A 241 -4.83 -28.75 5.09
C GLU A 241 -3.33 -28.83 4.78
N ARG A 242 -2.54 -29.18 5.80
CA ARG A 242 -1.11 -29.45 5.65
C ARG A 242 -0.89 -30.96 5.65
N ALA A 243 -0.22 -31.47 4.62
CA ALA A 243 0.11 -32.87 4.45
C ALA A 243 1.64 -33.01 4.37
N GLY A 244 2.28 -33.20 5.53
CA GLY A 244 3.74 -33.12 5.65
C GLY A 244 4.22 -31.69 5.38
N ASP A 245 5.12 -31.52 4.41
CA ASP A 245 5.67 -30.22 4.03
C ASP A 245 4.84 -29.48 2.97
N VAL A 246 3.75 -30.09 2.48
CA VAL A 246 2.89 -29.52 1.43
C VAL A 246 1.62 -28.95 2.03
N VAL A 247 1.26 -27.73 1.62
CA VAL A 247 -0.05 -27.11 1.86
C VAL A 247 -0.97 -27.42 0.70
N ARG A 248 -2.16 -27.96 1.00
CA ARG A 248 -3.24 -28.19 0.04
C ARG A 248 -4.35 -27.17 0.26
N LEU A 249 -4.65 -26.40 -0.78
CA LEU A 249 -5.80 -25.50 -0.81
C LEU A 249 -6.89 -26.10 -1.69
N HIS A 250 -8.01 -26.47 -1.07
CA HIS A 250 -9.19 -27.00 -1.75
C HIS A 250 -10.06 -25.84 -2.21
N LEU A 251 -10.37 -25.83 -3.50
CA LEU A 251 -11.10 -24.77 -4.17
C LEU A 251 -12.38 -25.32 -4.79
N GLU A 252 -13.37 -24.45 -4.93
CA GLU A 252 -14.56 -24.65 -5.76
C GLU A 252 -14.55 -23.56 -6.84
N GLY A 253 -14.61 -23.98 -8.09
CA GLY A 253 -14.60 -23.08 -9.24
C GLY A 253 -15.65 -23.46 -10.30
N PRO A 254 -15.65 -22.77 -11.44
CA PRO A 254 -16.66 -22.96 -12.49
C PRO A 254 -16.73 -24.39 -13.06
N SER A 255 -15.62 -25.13 -13.00
CA SER A 255 -15.52 -26.52 -13.46
C SER A 255 -15.69 -27.56 -12.36
N GLY A 256 -16.04 -27.13 -11.13
CA GLY A 256 -16.19 -28.00 -9.96
C GLY A 256 -15.04 -27.86 -8.95
N ALA A 257 -14.87 -28.90 -8.14
CA ALA A 257 -13.83 -28.94 -7.10
C ALA A 257 -12.44 -29.15 -7.70
N GLU A 258 -11.45 -28.42 -7.18
CA GLU A 258 -10.04 -28.56 -7.53
C GLU A 258 -9.14 -28.39 -6.28
N THR A 259 -7.89 -28.85 -6.37
CA THR A 259 -6.90 -28.72 -5.29
C THR A 259 -5.62 -28.14 -5.85
N VAL A 260 -5.08 -27.13 -5.18
CA VAL A 260 -3.76 -26.56 -5.45
C VAL A 260 -2.81 -26.99 -4.34
N GLU A 261 -1.60 -27.42 -4.71
CA GLU A 261 -0.55 -27.85 -3.79
C GLU A 261 0.65 -26.90 -3.90
N SER A 262 1.21 -26.51 -2.75
CA SER A 262 2.37 -25.61 -2.68
C SER A 262 3.15 -25.82 -1.38
N ASP A 263 4.41 -25.39 -1.35
CA ASP A 263 5.24 -25.43 -0.13
C ASP A 263 4.81 -24.34 0.85
N VAL A 264 4.44 -23.18 0.30
CA VAL A 264 4.05 -21.98 1.03
C VAL A 264 2.71 -21.48 0.50
N LEU A 265 1.84 -21.08 1.43
CA LEU A 265 0.60 -20.37 1.14
C LEU A 265 0.70 -18.94 1.66
N LEU A 266 0.61 -17.95 0.78
CA LEU A 266 0.52 -16.53 1.13
C LEU A 266 -0.94 -16.09 1.13
N VAL A 267 -1.41 -15.56 2.26
CA VAL A 267 -2.73 -14.92 2.38
C VAL A 267 -2.58 -13.41 2.19
N ALA A 268 -3.14 -12.90 1.09
CA ALA A 268 -3.07 -11.51 0.66
C ALA A 268 -4.45 -10.97 0.22
N VAL A 269 -5.49 -11.25 1.03
CA VAL A 269 -6.90 -10.95 0.68
C VAL A 269 -7.37 -9.53 1.05
N GLY A 270 -6.55 -8.78 1.79
CA GLY A 270 -6.87 -7.42 2.21
C GLY A 270 -6.32 -7.10 3.59
N ARG A 271 -6.68 -5.92 4.09
CA ARG A 271 -6.28 -5.41 5.40
C ARG A 271 -7.50 -4.89 6.17
N THR A 272 -7.34 -4.78 7.48
CA THR A 272 -8.36 -4.25 8.39
C THR A 272 -7.72 -3.28 9.39
N PRO A 273 -8.37 -2.16 9.72
CA PRO A 273 -7.88 -1.22 10.72
C PRO A 273 -7.78 -1.85 12.11
N ASN A 274 -6.84 -1.38 12.94
CA ASN A 274 -6.63 -1.89 14.30
C ASN A 274 -7.55 -1.23 15.36
N SER A 275 -8.70 -0.71 14.96
CA SER A 275 -9.69 -0.07 15.86
C SER A 275 -10.30 -1.05 16.85
N ASP A 276 -10.44 -2.32 16.46
CA ASP A 276 -10.90 -3.42 17.32
C ASP A 276 -9.90 -3.75 18.43
N ILE A 277 -8.60 -3.81 18.10
CA ILE A 277 -7.52 -4.01 19.07
C ILE A 277 -7.48 -2.87 20.09
N LEU A 278 -7.69 -1.62 19.63
CA LEU A 278 -7.77 -0.46 20.50
C LEU A 278 -9.09 -0.36 21.28
N ASP A 279 -10.11 -1.15 20.93
CA ASP A 279 -11.48 -1.01 21.45
C ASP A 279 -11.98 0.45 21.40
N THR A 280 -11.95 1.05 20.20
CA THR A 280 -12.35 2.45 20.00
C THR A 280 -13.78 2.73 20.48
N THR A 281 -14.66 1.73 20.45
CA THR A 281 -16.03 1.79 20.98
C THR A 281 -16.06 2.07 22.47
N ALA A 282 -15.24 1.38 23.29
CA ALA A 282 -15.11 1.68 24.71
C ALA A 282 -14.56 3.10 24.97
N GLY A 283 -13.79 3.64 24.01
CA GLY A 283 -13.34 5.03 23.99
C GLY A 283 -14.40 6.06 23.58
N GLY A 284 -15.60 5.64 23.16
CA GLY A 284 -16.63 6.52 22.59
C GLY A 284 -16.31 7.05 21.19
N ILE A 285 -15.36 6.41 20.49
CA ILE A 285 -14.87 6.83 19.17
C ILE A 285 -15.60 6.00 18.11
N ALA A 286 -16.32 6.68 17.23
CA ALA A 286 -17.12 6.02 16.21
C ALA A 286 -16.26 5.42 15.10
N THR A 287 -16.73 4.29 14.56
CA THR A 287 -16.16 3.65 13.37
C THR A 287 -17.24 3.44 12.31
N VAL A 288 -16.86 3.48 11.03
CA VAL A 288 -17.72 3.01 9.94
C VAL A 288 -17.79 1.47 9.92
N PRO A 289 -18.72 0.83 9.18
CA PRO A 289 -18.85 -0.63 9.16
C PRO A 289 -17.59 -1.41 8.76
N THR A 290 -16.68 -0.78 8.01
CA THR A 290 -15.38 -1.38 7.65
C THR A 290 -14.36 -1.36 8.79
N GLY A 291 -14.73 -0.82 9.95
CA GLY A 291 -13.89 -0.68 11.14
C GLY A 291 -13.06 0.60 11.19
N HIS A 292 -13.01 1.41 10.12
CA HIS A 292 -12.20 2.63 10.12
C HIS A 292 -12.77 3.66 11.08
N VAL A 293 -11.90 4.32 11.83
CA VAL A 293 -12.27 5.43 12.72
C VAL A 293 -12.81 6.60 11.90
N VAL A 294 -13.98 7.10 12.30
CA VAL A 294 -14.59 8.27 11.68
C VAL A 294 -13.80 9.51 12.08
N VAL A 295 -13.40 10.32 11.10
CA VAL A 295 -12.75 11.61 11.30
C VAL A 295 -13.42 12.71 10.47
N ASP A 296 -13.32 13.94 10.94
CA ASP A 296 -13.62 15.14 10.15
C ASP A 296 -12.47 15.49 9.17
N ASP A 297 -12.66 16.52 8.35
CA ASP A 297 -11.65 16.98 7.38
C ASP A 297 -10.35 17.45 8.05
N HIS A 298 -10.34 17.66 9.36
CA HIS A 298 -9.20 18.09 10.16
C HIS A 298 -8.57 16.92 10.95
N GLN A 299 -8.92 15.67 10.59
CA GLN A 299 -8.49 14.43 11.23
C GLN A 299 -8.95 14.22 12.67
N GLN A 300 -9.91 14.99 13.17
CA GLN A 300 -10.46 14.83 14.51
C GLN A 300 -11.60 13.82 14.51
N THR A 301 -11.61 12.92 15.49
CA THR A 301 -12.63 11.90 15.64
C THR A 301 -13.92 12.46 16.23
N THR A 302 -14.93 11.61 16.46
CA THR A 302 -16.14 11.98 17.20
C THR A 302 -15.91 12.40 18.65
N VAL A 303 -14.71 12.15 19.20
CA VAL A 303 -14.31 12.59 20.54
C VAL A 303 -13.36 13.78 20.41
N ASP A 304 -13.74 14.90 21.02
CA ASP A 304 -12.95 16.13 21.01
C ASP A 304 -11.51 15.91 21.49
N GLY A 305 -10.52 16.49 20.81
CA GLY A 305 -9.10 16.32 21.11
C GLY A 305 -8.51 14.94 20.76
N VAL A 306 -9.29 14.01 20.23
CA VAL A 306 -8.79 12.72 19.72
C VAL A 306 -8.73 12.78 18.20
N TYR A 307 -7.55 12.58 17.63
CA TYR A 307 -7.29 12.58 16.19
C TYR A 307 -6.96 11.17 15.71
N ALA A 308 -7.17 10.88 14.42
CA ALA A 308 -6.75 9.63 13.79
C ALA A 308 -6.16 9.86 12.39
N LEU A 309 -5.19 9.02 12.00
CA LEU A 309 -4.50 9.12 10.71
C LEU A 309 -4.04 7.75 10.19
N GLY A 310 -3.88 7.67 8.87
CA GLY A 310 -3.43 6.49 8.15
C GLY A 310 -4.47 5.36 8.14
N ASP A 311 -4.01 4.13 7.96
CA ASP A 311 -4.86 2.94 7.75
C ASP A 311 -5.91 2.68 8.85
N ILE A 312 -5.83 3.33 10.03
CA ILE A 312 -6.88 3.18 11.05
C ILE A 312 -8.15 3.99 10.73
N SER A 313 -8.05 5.07 9.97
CA SER A 313 -9.15 6.00 9.67
C SER A 313 -9.34 6.25 8.18
N SER A 314 -8.28 6.18 7.39
CA SER A 314 -8.31 6.56 5.97
C SER A 314 -8.76 5.40 5.10
N PRO A 315 -9.64 5.62 4.10
CA PRO A 315 -9.95 4.61 3.08
C PRO A 315 -8.78 4.41 2.10
N TYR A 316 -7.78 5.31 2.11
CA TYR A 316 -6.56 5.21 1.31
C TYR A 316 -5.41 4.71 2.19
N GLU A 317 -5.29 3.38 2.30
CA GLU A 317 -4.27 2.69 3.12
C GLU A 317 -2.86 2.78 2.49
N LEU A 318 -2.32 4.00 2.39
CA LEU A 318 -1.09 4.32 1.69
C LEU A 318 -0.16 5.18 2.56
N LYS A 319 1.15 4.90 2.49
CA LYS A 319 2.14 5.60 3.33
C LYS A 319 2.16 7.11 3.11
N HIS A 320 2.08 7.58 1.86
CA HIS A 320 2.09 9.02 1.57
C HIS A 320 0.83 9.74 2.05
N VAL A 321 -0.31 9.05 2.12
CA VAL A 321 -1.55 9.57 2.74
C VAL A 321 -1.35 9.71 4.24
N ALA A 322 -0.92 8.64 4.93
CA ALA A 322 -0.64 8.70 6.36
C ALA A 322 0.39 9.78 6.73
N ASN A 323 1.39 10.03 5.86
CA ASN A 323 2.35 11.12 6.04
C ASN A 323 1.72 12.51 5.84
N HIS A 324 0.80 12.65 4.88
CA HIS A 324 0.05 13.89 4.66
C HIS A 324 -0.85 14.21 5.85
N GLU A 325 -1.67 13.25 6.25
CA GLU A 325 -2.57 13.38 7.41
C GLU A 325 -1.78 13.65 8.71
N ALA A 326 -0.60 13.03 8.89
CA ALA A 326 0.26 13.33 10.04
C ALA A 326 0.73 14.80 10.07
N ARG A 327 1.03 15.42 8.93
CA ARG A 327 1.36 16.86 8.90
C ARG A 327 0.15 17.72 9.27
N VAL A 328 -1.04 17.34 8.84
CA VAL A 328 -2.30 18.02 9.19
C VAL A 328 -2.58 17.90 10.69
N VAL A 329 -2.52 16.68 11.24
CA VAL A 329 -2.70 16.42 12.68
C VAL A 329 -1.68 17.20 13.51
N GLN A 330 -0.39 17.16 13.13
CA GLN A 330 0.65 17.90 13.83
C GLN A 330 0.35 19.41 13.85
N HIS A 331 -0.03 19.99 12.70
CA HIS A 331 -0.41 21.40 12.62
C HIS A 331 -1.61 21.70 13.53
N ASN A 332 -2.66 20.88 13.47
CA ASN A 332 -3.89 21.09 14.24
C ASN A 332 -3.69 20.94 15.75
N LEU A 333 -2.75 20.12 16.19
CA LEU A 333 -2.36 20.00 17.60
C LEU A 333 -1.65 21.27 18.12
N LEU A 334 -0.80 21.89 17.29
CA LEU A 334 -0.02 23.07 17.64
C LEU A 334 -0.79 24.39 17.44
N HIS A 335 -1.78 24.38 16.55
CA HIS A 335 -2.54 25.57 16.14
C HIS A 335 -4.06 25.28 16.18
N PRO A 336 -4.64 25.02 17.38
CA PRO A 336 -6.05 24.65 17.50
C PRO A 336 -7.03 25.74 17.01
N GLU A 337 -6.60 27.01 16.99
CA GLU A 337 -7.39 28.15 16.50
C GLU A 337 -7.22 28.41 14.99
N ASP A 338 -6.32 27.70 14.30
CA ASP A 338 -6.03 27.84 12.86
C ASP A 338 -5.85 26.46 12.23
N ARG A 339 -6.92 25.65 12.26
CA ARG A 339 -6.88 24.25 11.81
C ARG A 339 -6.82 24.16 10.29
N LYS A 340 -6.00 23.24 9.80
CA LYS A 340 -5.90 22.83 8.39
C LYS A 340 -6.75 21.59 8.12
N ALA A 341 -7.38 21.56 6.95
CA ALA A 341 -8.05 20.38 6.44
C ALA A 341 -7.07 19.50 5.64
N SER A 342 -7.28 18.19 5.66
CA SER A 342 -6.66 17.21 4.77
C SER A 342 -7.28 17.34 3.38
N ASP A 343 -6.46 17.24 2.33
CA ASP A 343 -6.92 17.22 0.94
C ASP A 343 -6.63 15.85 0.32
N HIS A 344 -7.70 15.10 0.04
CA HIS A 344 -7.65 13.75 -0.54
C HIS A 344 -8.18 13.68 -1.98
N ARG A 345 -8.37 14.81 -2.66
CA ARG A 345 -8.98 14.83 -4.01
C ARG A 345 -8.20 14.02 -5.05
N PHE A 346 -6.88 14.00 -4.97
CA PHE A 346 -6.00 13.40 -5.98
C PHE A 346 -4.97 12.46 -5.37
N VAL A 347 -5.41 11.55 -4.50
CA VAL A 347 -4.54 10.54 -3.90
C VAL A 347 -4.08 9.55 -4.98
N PRO A 348 -2.77 9.46 -5.29
CA PRO A 348 -2.27 8.51 -6.25
C PRO A 348 -1.93 7.17 -5.59
N HIS A 349 -1.85 6.10 -6.36
CA HIS A 349 -1.26 4.84 -5.94
C HIS A 349 -0.47 4.18 -7.06
N ALA A 350 0.35 3.20 -6.69
CA ALA A 350 1.14 2.41 -7.63
C ALA A 350 1.22 0.95 -7.18
N VAL A 351 1.29 0.04 -8.16
CA VAL A 351 1.52 -1.39 -7.99
C VAL A 351 2.85 -1.75 -8.64
N PHE A 352 3.80 -2.21 -7.84
CA PHE A 352 5.16 -2.49 -8.26
C PHE A 352 5.29 -3.93 -8.78
N THR A 353 4.46 -4.26 -9.75
CA THR A 353 4.54 -5.48 -10.55
C THR A 353 5.30 -5.19 -11.85
N SER A 354 5.42 -6.18 -12.73
CA SER A 354 5.97 -6.00 -14.08
C SER A 354 4.88 -6.36 -15.09
N PRO A 355 4.38 -5.44 -15.93
CA PRO A 355 4.68 -4.01 -15.95
C PRO A 355 4.20 -3.26 -14.70
N GLN A 356 4.83 -2.14 -14.35
CA GLN A 356 4.36 -1.32 -13.22
C GLN A 356 3.01 -0.69 -13.55
N ILE A 357 2.21 -0.42 -12.52
CA ILE A 357 0.93 0.28 -12.64
C ILE A 357 0.93 1.51 -11.74
N ALA A 358 0.34 2.61 -12.19
CA ALA A 358 0.06 3.76 -11.37
C ALA A 358 -1.26 4.43 -11.79
N SER A 359 -2.02 4.91 -10.81
CA SER A 359 -3.33 5.51 -11.03
C SER A 359 -3.55 6.69 -10.08
N VAL A 360 -4.38 7.66 -10.51
CA VAL A 360 -4.90 8.76 -9.68
C VAL A 360 -6.25 9.21 -10.24
N GLY A 361 -7.16 9.66 -9.36
CA GLY A 361 -8.47 10.19 -9.75
C GLY A 361 -9.50 9.10 -10.08
N LEU A 362 -10.52 9.50 -10.84
CA LEU A 362 -11.63 8.63 -11.21
C LEU A 362 -11.23 7.61 -12.28
N THR A 363 -11.59 6.35 -12.08
CA THR A 363 -11.67 5.37 -13.17
C THR A 363 -12.79 5.74 -14.15
N GLU A 364 -12.74 5.22 -15.37
CA GLU A 364 -13.82 5.44 -16.34
C GLU A 364 -15.17 4.90 -15.85
N ARG A 365 -15.14 3.76 -15.17
CA ARG A 365 -16.33 3.19 -14.53
C ARG A 365 -16.93 4.12 -13.47
N GLU A 366 -16.10 4.77 -12.65
CA GLU A 366 -16.58 5.72 -11.63
C GLU A 366 -17.08 7.03 -12.25
N ALA A 367 -16.40 7.53 -13.29
CA ALA A 367 -16.84 8.71 -14.03
C ALA A 367 -18.21 8.49 -14.68
N ALA A 368 -18.42 7.33 -15.31
CA ALA A 368 -19.71 6.94 -15.87
C ALA A 368 -20.80 6.78 -14.79
N ALA A 369 -20.49 6.10 -13.68
CA ALA A 369 -21.43 5.86 -12.58
C ALA A 369 -21.85 7.14 -11.85
N SER A 370 -20.97 8.16 -11.82
CA SER A 370 -21.25 9.47 -11.24
C SER A 370 -21.91 10.46 -12.23
N HIS A 371 -22.18 10.03 -13.46
CA HIS A 371 -22.69 10.88 -14.55
C HIS A 371 -21.82 12.13 -14.80
N GLN A 372 -20.53 12.05 -14.50
CA GLN A 372 -19.57 13.09 -14.81
C GLN A 372 -19.41 13.17 -16.33
N ARG A 373 -19.37 14.38 -16.91
CA ARG A 373 -18.99 14.55 -18.31
C ARG A 373 -17.48 14.37 -18.42
N TYR A 374 -17.03 13.50 -19.32
CA TYR A 374 -15.61 13.25 -19.55
C TYR A 374 -15.32 12.91 -21.01
N VAL A 375 -14.07 13.12 -21.41
CA VAL A 375 -13.45 12.57 -22.62
C VAL A 375 -12.26 11.71 -22.23
N VAL A 376 -11.93 10.74 -23.09
CA VAL A 376 -10.89 9.75 -22.85
C VAL A 376 -9.84 9.83 -23.94
N ALA A 377 -8.57 9.72 -23.55
CA ALA A 377 -7.47 9.49 -24.48
C ALA A 377 -6.63 8.30 -24.02
N VAL A 378 -6.27 7.42 -24.96
CA VAL A 378 -5.34 6.32 -24.73
C VAL A 378 -4.14 6.47 -25.66
N GLN A 379 -2.95 6.34 -25.08
CA GLN A 379 -1.68 6.35 -25.79
C GLN A 379 -0.87 5.12 -25.39
N ASN A 380 -0.49 4.28 -26.35
CA ASN A 380 0.36 3.14 -26.05
C ASN A 380 1.82 3.59 -25.90
N TYR A 381 2.59 2.86 -25.11
CA TYR A 381 4.04 3.08 -25.02
C TYR A 381 4.69 2.82 -26.39
N SER A 382 4.20 1.82 -27.14
CA SER A 382 4.62 1.49 -28.51
C SER A 382 4.43 2.61 -29.53
N ASP A 383 3.73 3.68 -29.19
CA ASP A 383 3.45 4.80 -30.10
C ASP A 383 4.46 5.95 -29.95
N ILE A 384 5.45 5.81 -29.05
CA ILE A 384 6.53 6.79 -28.86
C ILE A 384 7.92 6.18 -29.13
N ALA A 385 8.87 7.01 -29.54
CA ALA A 385 10.22 6.59 -29.90
C ALA A 385 10.95 5.84 -28.75
N TYR A 386 10.75 6.28 -27.50
CA TYR A 386 11.34 5.58 -26.36
C TYR A 386 10.70 4.20 -26.12
N GLY A 387 9.41 4.04 -26.43
CA GLY A 387 8.75 2.73 -26.39
C GLY A 387 9.24 1.78 -27.49
N TRP A 388 9.57 2.30 -28.67
CA TRP A 388 10.23 1.52 -29.73
C TRP A 388 11.59 1.00 -29.25
N ALA A 389 12.38 1.84 -28.58
CA ALA A 389 13.68 1.43 -28.03
C ALA A 389 13.55 0.30 -26.98
N MET A 390 12.42 0.20 -26.29
CA MET A 390 12.13 -0.89 -25.35
C MET A 390 11.43 -2.09 -26.00
N GLU A 391 11.06 -2.01 -27.28
CA GLU A 391 10.14 -2.93 -27.95
C GLU A 391 8.88 -3.16 -27.11
N ASP A 392 8.34 -2.12 -26.47
CA ASP A 392 7.15 -2.28 -25.63
C ASP A 392 5.91 -2.60 -26.48
N THR A 393 5.13 -3.60 -26.05
CA THR A 393 3.89 -4.04 -26.70
C THR A 393 2.71 -4.11 -25.75
N THR A 394 2.88 -3.63 -24.51
CA THR A 394 1.95 -3.93 -23.41
C THR A 394 1.46 -2.67 -22.69
N GLY A 395 2.33 -1.66 -22.57
CA GLY A 395 2.10 -0.48 -21.77
C GLY A 395 1.26 0.57 -22.46
N PHE A 396 0.55 1.36 -21.66
CA PHE A 396 -0.28 2.47 -22.10
C PHE A 396 -0.46 3.52 -21.00
N VAL A 397 -0.85 4.72 -21.43
CA VAL A 397 -1.42 5.79 -20.60
C VAL A 397 -2.86 6.00 -21.05
N LYS A 398 -3.78 6.02 -20.09
CA LYS A 398 -5.18 6.40 -20.26
C LYS A 398 -5.48 7.61 -19.40
N LEU A 399 -6.02 8.66 -20.02
CA LEU A 399 -6.39 9.92 -19.36
C LEU A 399 -7.87 10.16 -19.51
N LEU A 400 -8.48 10.69 -18.45
CA LEU A 400 -9.84 11.21 -18.43
C LEU A 400 -9.77 12.70 -18.14
N ALA A 401 -10.51 13.51 -18.90
CA ALA A 401 -10.60 14.95 -18.67
C ALA A 401 -12.03 15.46 -18.82
N ASP A 402 -12.35 16.54 -18.11
CA ASP A 402 -13.57 17.31 -18.37
C ASP A 402 -13.38 18.08 -19.69
N PRO A 403 -14.27 17.91 -20.68
CA PRO A 403 -14.08 18.47 -22.01
C PRO A 403 -14.16 20.01 -22.05
N VAL A 404 -14.87 20.63 -21.11
CA VAL A 404 -15.09 22.09 -21.10
C VAL A 404 -13.94 22.81 -20.41
N THR A 405 -13.54 22.30 -19.25
CA THR A 405 -12.50 22.94 -18.41
C THR A 405 -11.10 22.47 -18.77
N GLY A 406 -10.98 21.31 -19.42
CA GLY A 406 -9.71 20.63 -19.68
C GLY A 406 -9.05 20.07 -18.41
N GLN A 407 -9.72 20.09 -17.25
CA GLN A 407 -9.15 19.52 -16.03
C GLN A 407 -9.13 17.99 -16.11
N LEU A 408 -8.01 17.40 -15.70
CA LEU A 408 -7.88 15.95 -15.59
C LEU A 408 -8.78 15.45 -14.46
N LEU A 409 -9.55 14.40 -14.76
CA LEU A 409 -10.45 13.71 -13.84
C LEU A 409 -9.83 12.40 -13.33
N GLY A 410 -9.02 11.76 -14.17
CA GLY A 410 -8.37 10.49 -13.88
C GLY A 410 -7.17 10.24 -14.79
N ALA A 411 -6.17 9.54 -14.27
CA ALA A 411 -5.00 9.12 -15.01
C ALA A 411 -4.59 7.71 -14.59
N HIS A 412 -4.39 6.84 -15.57
CA HIS A 412 -4.16 5.41 -15.40
C HIS A 412 -3.02 4.98 -16.32
N ILE A 413 -1.95 4.44 -15.74
CA ILE A 413 -0.74 4.08 -16.47
C ILE A 413 -0.37 2.65 -16.13
N MET A 414 -0.11 1.85 -17.16
CA MET A 414 0.55 0.56 -17.03
C MET A 414 1.76 0.52 -17.96
N GLY A 415 2.93 0.16 -17.44
CA GLY A 415 4.16 0.12 -18.23
C GLY A 415 5.42 0.39 -17.38
N PRO A 416 6.61 0.27 -17.99
CA PRO A 416 7.86 0.66 -17.33
C PRO A 416 7.80 2.09 -16.77
N GLN A 417 8.25 2.27 -15.53
CA GLN A 417 8.31 3.58 -14.85
C GLN A 417 6.96 4.26 -14.57
N ALA A 418 5.82 3.54 -14.63
CA ALA A 418 4.49 4.11 -14.40
C ALA A 418 4.40 4.99 -13.14
N ALA A 419 5.01 4.56 -12.03
CA ALA A 419 5.01 5.29 -10.76
C ALA A 419 5.74 6.66 -10.81
N SER A 420 6.66 6.84 -11.77
CA SER A 420 7.36 8.11 -12.01
C SER A 420 6.66 8.93 -13.09
N VAL A 421 6.24 8.28 -14.18
CA VAL A 421 5.59 8.92 -15.33
C VAL A 421 4.25 9.57 -14.95
N ILE A 422 3.56 9.07 -13.93
CA ILE A 422 2.29 9.65 -13.46
C ILE A 422 2.46 10.97 -12.70
N GLN A 423 3.64 11.28 -12.15
CA GLN A 423 3.83 12.42 -11.25
C GLN A 423 3.46 13.79 -11.83
N PRO A 424 3.81 14.12 -13.09
CA PRO A 424 3.36 15.37 -13.72
C PRO A 424 1.83 15.50 -13.79
N LEU A 425 1.10 14.38 -13.96
CA LEU A 425 -0.37 14.40 -14.00
C LEU A 425 -0.95 14.69 -12.62
N ILE A 426 -0.38 14.09 -11.56
CA ILE A 426 -0.75 14.37 -10.17
C ILE A 426 -0.51 15.85 -9.84
N GLN A 427 0.61 16.40 -10.31
CA GLN A 427 0.93 17.82 -10.17
C GLN A 427 -0.11 18.69 -10.88
N ALA A 428 -0.43 18.39 -12.14
CA ALA A 428 -1.43 19.14 -12.91
C ALA A 428 -2.80 19.14 -12.22
N MET A 429 -3.26 17.97 -11.76
CA MET A 429 -4.51 17.86 -11.00
C MET A 429 -4.48 18.69 -9.72
N SER A 430 -3.40 18.60 -8.93
CA SER A 430 -3.25 19.29 -7.65
C SER A 430 -3.26 20.82 -7.79
N PHE A 431 -2.71 21.35 -8.88
CA PHE A 431 -2.65 22.79 -9.16
C PHE A 431 -3.73 23.29 -10.12
N GLY A 432 -4.63 22.41 -10.57
CA GLY A 432 -5.71 22.75 -11.49
C GLY A 432 -5.25 23.17 -12.89
N LEU A 433 -4.10 22.66 -13.35
CA LEU A 433 -3.54 22.96 -14.68
C LEU A 433 -4.35 22.21 -15.76
N PRO A 434 -4.96 22.91 -16.74
CA PRO A 434 -5.69 22.27 -17.84
C PRO A 434 -4.77 21.42 -18.72
N ALA A 435 -5.30 20.31 -19.25
CA ALA A 435 -4.55 19.32 -20.03
C ALA A 435 -3.88 19.90 -21.29
N HIS A 436 -4.55 20.81 -22.01
CA HIS A 436 -3.98 21.45 -23.20
C HIS A 436 -2.78 22.36 -22.85
N GLU A 437 -2.86 23.06 -21.73
CA GLU A 437 -1.80 23.93 -21.23
C GLU A 437 -0.63 23.09 -20.72
N MET A 438 -0.91 21.99 -20.01
CA MET A 438 0.10 21.03 -19.59
C MET A 438 0.87 20.43 -20.79
N ALA A 439 0.16 20.08 -21.86
CA ALA A 439 0.76 19.48 -23.04
C ALA A 439 1.69 20.45 -23.78
N ARG A 440 1.31 21.73 -23.92
CA ARG A 440 1.99 22.70 -24.78
C ARG A 440 2.80 23.77 -24.06
N GLY A 441 2.58 23.96 -22.76
CA GLY A 441 3.17 25.03 -21.95
C GLY A 441 4.58 24.73 -21.43
N GLN A 442 5.09 23.52 -21.65
CA GLN A 442 6.43 23.10 -21.24
C GLN A 442 7.12 22.29 -22.34
N TYR A 443 8.42 22.07 -22.17
CA TYR A 443 9.18 21.16 -23.04
C TYR A 443 9.12 19.73 -22.52
N TRP A 444 8.94 18.78 -23.43
CA TRP A 444 9.05 17.35 -23.18
C TRP A 444 10.39 16.85 -23.73
N ILE A 445 11.08 16.03 -22.94
CA ILE A 445 12.40 15.49 -23.32
C ILE A 445 12.20 14.43 -24.41
N HIS A 446 12.94 14.57 -25.52
CA HIS A 446 12.89 13.65 -26.65
C HIS A 446 14.26 12.97 -26.92
N PRO A 447 14.30 11.65 -27.16
CA PRO A 447 13.24 10.69 -26.85
C PRO A 447 13.17 10.44 -25.34
N GLY A 448 11.97 10.36 -24.76
CA GLY A 448 11.79 10.16 -23.33
C GLY A 448 10.43 9.57 -22.97
N MET A 449 10.40 8.80 -21.87
CA MET A 449 9.16 8.23 -21.34
C MET A 449 8.03 9.26 -21.15
N PRO A 450 8.26 10.49 -20.66
CA PRO A 450 7.19 11.48 -20.48
C PRO A 450 6.42 11.84 -21.77
N GLU A 451 6.97 11.64 -22.97
CA GLU A 451 6.27 11.92 -24.24
C GLU A 451 5.00 11.06 -24.42
N VAL A 452 4.89 9.90 -23.76
CA VAL A 452 3.63 9.11 -23.78
C VAL A 452 2.49 9.88 -23.11
N VAL A 453 2.81 10.67 -22.07
CA VAL A 453 1.84 11.52 -21.38
C VAL A 453 1.51 12.73 -22.25
N GLU A 454 2.51 13.38 -22.85
CA GLU A 454 2.29 14.48 -23.80
C GLU A 454 1.32 14.06 -24.91
N ASN A 455 1.60 12.94 -25.58
CA ASN A 455 0.78 12.45 -26.68
C ASN A 455 -0.64 12.06 -26.21
N ALA A 456 -0.78 11.48 -25.01
CA ALA A 456 -2.10 11.22 -24.44
C ALA A 456 -2.88 12.52 -24.18
N LEU A 457 -2.23 13.56 -23.63
CA LEU A 457 -2.86 14.86 -23.39
C LEU A 457 -3.29 15.53 -24.71
N LEU A 458 -2.46 15.47 -25.75
CA LEU A 458 -2.76 16.03 -27.07
C LEU A 458 -3.90 15.32 -27.81
N LYS A 459 -4.18 14.06 -27.43
CA LYS A 459 -5.28 13.26 -27.98
C LYS A 459 -6.65 13.53 -27.33
N LEU A 460 -6.69 14.25 -26.21
CA LEU A 460 -7.95 14.59 -25.55
C LEU A 460 -8.79 15.52 -26.44
N GLU A 461 -10.02 15.12 -26.75
CA GLU A 461 -10.98 15.92 -27.52
C GLU A 461 -11.65 16.96 -26.61
N LEU A 462 -10.95 18.06 -26.33
CA LEU A 462 -11.45 19.18 -25.51
C LEU A 462 -12.23 20.21 -26.36
N GLU A 463 -13.18 20.91 -25.75
CA GLU A 463 -14.06 21.93 -26.37
C GLU A 463 -13.38 23.28 -26.66
#